data_AF-A5KTC5-F1
#
_entry.id   AF-A5KTC5-F1
#
_cell.length_a   1.000
_cell.length_b   1.000
_cell.length_c   1.000
_cell.angle_alpha   90.00
_cell.angle_beta   90.00
_cell.angle_gamma   90.00
#
_symmetry.space_group_name_H-M   'P 1'
#
loop_
_entity.id
_entity.type
_entity.pdbx_description
1 polymer ?
#
loop_
_entity_poly.entity_id
_entity_poly.type
_entity_poly.pdbx_seq_one_letter_code
_entity_poly.pdbx_strand_id
1 'polypeptide(L)'
;MVSEDQIRTVLATMKEKFRTEIFPERGDEVPKTLVFAKTDSHADDIIRIAREVFNEGNEFIRKITYNAENPSNFLSDFRTGYYPRIVVTVDMIATGTDVKPIECLVFMRNIRSRNYFEQMIGRGTRTLGKDDLQRVTPAAKTNKTHFVVVDAVDVFDTTKSDSHPLERKKSTPFKDLMMQTVMGNHSEDNLSSLANRLTRLDKELSSTEQDRISQQNNGLPLKDAVKKLFDALNPDKYLEKAKAMFGKANETEVTNDEVEAAKQELVKQAVQPFDNPGLRDTILKIREEHDQIIDTINLDTVTSLGFDPKSKERALNDIKKFKDFLEQNKDKIDALQVFYNQPYHRRTLTFEMVKDLVEKLKYPPYSLNTERIWRAYEITEESKVKGNAQALTDAVSLVRHGIGLDDMLVPFAVVVEKRYQEWLVKLASEGKTFTPEQLAWLNMMKTHIAQSIAIDKDSFDHTPFAEHGGLYGAHKVFDGQLDSVIKSLNKELVEV
;
A
#
# COMPACT_ATOMS: atom_id res chain seq x y z
N MET A 1 0.03 -18.53 -1.65
CA MET A 1 1.50 -18.50 -1.76
C MET A 1 1.85 -17.37 -2.72
N VAL A 2 2.99 -16.68 -2.53
CA VAL A 2 3.54 -15.85 -3.62
C VAL A 2 4.24 -16.84 -4.54
N SER A 3 3.90 -16.89 -5.81
CA SER A 3 4.56 -17.81 -6.75
C SER A 3 6.00 -17.36 -6.99
N GLU A 4 6.95 -18.29 -7.16
CA GLU A 4 8.34 -17.95 -7.51
C GLU A 4 8.42 -17.04 -8.75
N ASP A 5 7.51 -17.23 -9.70
CA ASP A 5 7.41 -16.41 -10.90
C ASP A 5 7.04 -14.94 -10.61
N GLN A 6 6.18 -14.70 -9.61
CA GLN A 6 5.87 -13.34 -9.14
C GLN A 6 7.09 -12.69 -8.48
N ILE A 7 7.83 -13.42 -7.66
CA ILE A 7 9.07 -12.92 -7.04
C ILE A 7 10.07 -12.54 -8.14
N ARG A 8 10.24 -13.42 -9.14
CA ARG A 8 11.13 -13.18 -10.28
C ARG A 8 10.71 -11.96 -11.08
N THR A 9 9.42 -11.84 -11.39
CA THR A 9 8.87 -10.69 -12.13
C THR A 9 9.16 -9.39 -11.40
N VAL A 10 8.84 -9.30 -10.11
CA VAL A 10 9.07 -8.08 -9.31
C VAL A 10 10.55 -7.72 -9.27
N LEU A 11 11.44 -8.68 -9.01
CA LEU A 11 12.87 -8.43 -8.92
C LEU A 11 13.48 -8.05 -10.28
N ALA A 12 13.03 -8.68 -11.37
CA ALA A 12 13.50 -8.39 -12.72
C ALA A 12 13.05 -6.99 -13.17
N THR A 13 11.77 -6.66 -12.97
CA THR A 13 11.25 -5.32 -13.23
C THR A 13 11.96 -4.28 -12.37
N MET A 14 12.18 -4.56 -11.08
CA MET A 14 12.92 -3.66 -10.20
C MET A 14 14.35 -3.41 -10.69
N LYS A 15 15.09 -4.46 -11.07
CA LYS A 15 16.44 -4.36 -11.64
C LYS A 15 16.45 -3.49 -12.90
N GLU A 16 15.48 -3.68 -13.79
CA GLU A 16 15.35 -2.88 -15.01
C GLU A 16 15.04 -1.41 -14.69
N LYS A 17 14.06 -1.14 -13.83
CA LYS A 17 13.63 0.22 -13.50
C LYS A 17 14.68 1.01 -12.73
N PHE A 18 15.54 0.35 -11.96
CA PHE A 18 16.69 1.02 -11.33
C PHE A 18 17.59 1.69 -12.36
N ARG A 19 17.92 1.00 -13.45
CA ARG A 19 18.82 1.53 -14.50
C ARG A 19 18.11 2.47 -15.50
N THR A 20 16.79 2.35 -15.70
CA THR A 20 16.08 3.12 -16.75
C THR A 20 15.39 4.37 -16.22
N GLU A 21 14.82 4.32 -15.01
CA GLU A 21 13.88 5.34 -14.54
C GLU A 21 14.26 5.91 -13.17
N ILE A 22 14.69 5.06 -12.23
CA ILE A 22 14.85 5.46 -10.84
C ILE A 22 16.22 6.11 -10.60
N PHE A 23 17.30 5.48 -11.08
CA PHE A 23 18.68 5.95 -10.94
C PHE A 23 19.47 5.80 -12.25
N PRO A 24 18.98 6.37 -13.37
CA PRO A 24 19.61 6.18 -14.68
C PRO A 24 21.07 6.68 -14.73
N GLU A 25 21.41 7.65 -13.88
CA GLU A 25 22.77 8.19 -13.77
C GLU A 25 23.79 7.22 -13.16
N ARG A 26 23.33 6.12 -12.57
CA ARG A 26 24.14 5.12 -11.83
C ARG A 26 24.39 3.82 -12.61
N GLY A 27 23.83 3.68 -13.80
CA GLY A 27 23.99 2.49 -14.64
C GLY A 27 23.48 1.22 -13.95
N ASP A 28 24.33 0.19 -13.85
CA ASP A 28 23.98 -1.10 -13.23
C ASP A 28 24.15 -1.11 -11.70
N GLU A 29 24.59 -0.01 -11.07
CA GLU A 29 24.79 0.07 -9.62
C GLU A 29 23.44 0.08 -8.88
N VAL A 30 23.07 -1.08 -8.31
CA VAL A 30 21.82 -1.29 -7.58
C VAL A 30 21.81 -0.44 -6.30
N PRO A 31 20.76 0.35 -6.00
CA PRO A 31 20.68 1.13 -4.75
C PRO A 31 20.63 0.22 -3.51
N LYS A 32 20.96 0.77 -2.34
CA LYS A 32 20.79 0.03 -1.06
C LYS A 32 19.32 -0.28 -0.84
N THR A 33 18.98 -1.57 -0.88
CA THR A 33 17.62 -2.07 -0.97
C THR A 33 17.29 -2.98 0.21
N LEU A 34 16.15 -2.74 0.85
CA LEU A 34 15.62 -3.56 1.94
C LEU A 34 14.31 -4.23 1.52
N VAL A 35 14.27 -5.55 1.54
CA VAL A 35 13.12 -6.37 1.13
C VAL A 35 12.44 -6.99 2.34
N PHE A 36 11.13 -6.78 2.46
CA PHE A 36 10.29 -7.31 3.54
C PHE A 36 9.57 -8.58 3.10
N ALA A 37 10.04 -9.72 3.60
CA ALA A 37 9.53 -11.06 3.30
C ALA A 37 8.47 -11.51 4.32
N LYS A 38 7.49 -12.29 3.86
CA LYS A 38 6.37 -12.80 4.67
C LYS A 38 6.79 -13.76 5.78
N THR A 39 7.70 -14.69 5.48
CA THR A 39 8.19 -15.76 6.36
C THR A 39 9.66 -16.01 6.08
N ASP A 40 10.32 -16.79 6.94
CA ASP A 40 11.73 -17.14 6.79
C ASP A 40 12.01 -17.92 5.49
N SER A 41 11.16 -18.89 5.16
CA SER A 41 11.24 -19.62 3.87
C SER A 41 10.97 -18.70 2.68
N HIS A 42 10.02 -17.77 2.78
CA HIS A 42 9.81 -16.80 1.71
C HIS A 42 11.03 -15.89 1.50
N ALA A 43 11.76 -15.55 2.57
CA ALA A 43 13.01 -14.82 2.45
C ALA A 43 14.09 -15.66 1.74
N ASP A 44 14.15 -16.97 1.97
CA ASP A 44 15.09 -17.85 1.26
C ASP A 44 14.76 -17.94 -0.24
N ASP A 45 13.48 -18.03 -0.59
CA ASP A 45 13.02 -18.01 -1.99
C ASP A 45 13.39 -16.71 -2.69
N ILE A 46 13.13 -15.57 -2.03
CA ILE A 46 13.53 -14.24 -2.53
C ILE A 46 15.03 -14.18 -2.75
N ILE A 47 15.83 -14.69 -1.81
CA ILE A 47 17.29 -14.66 -1.93
C ILE A 47 17.77 -15.50 -3.10
N ARG A 48 17.27 -16.73 -3.25
CA ARG A 48 17.64 -17.61 -4.36
C ARG A 48 17.33 -16.93 -5.70
N ILE A 49 16.10 -16.44 -5.85
CA ILE A 49 15.64 -15.82 -7.10
C ILE A 49 16.36 -14.49 -7.34
N ALA A 50 16.60 -13.69 -6.31
CA ALA A 50 17.37 -12.46 -6.45
C ALA A 50 18.79 -12.73 -6.92
N ARG A 51 19.46 -13.79 -6.43
CA ARG A 51 20.80 -14.16 -6.92
C ARG A 51 20.80 -14.52 -8.40
N GLU A 52 19.78 -15.23 -8.86
CA GLU A 52 19.61 -15.53 -10.28
C GLU A 52 19.32 -14.27 -11.11
N VAL A 53 18.38 -13.42 -10.66
CA VAL A 53 17.95 -12.22 -11.40
C VAL A 53 19.06 -11.17 -11.46
N PHE A 54 19.77 -10.94 -10.35
CA PHE A 54 20.87 -9.98 -10.29
C PHE A 54 22.17 -10.56 -10.83
N ASN A 55 22.28 -11.89 -10.94
CA ASN A 55 23.51 -12.62 -11.25
C ASN A 55 24.63 -12.30 -10.24
N GLU A 56 24.28 -12.34 -8.96
CA GLU A 56 25.09 -11.85 -7.84
C GLU A 56 25.14 -12.84 -6.67
N GLY A 57 26.19 -12.78 -5.87
CA GLY A 57 26.51 -13.76 -4.82
C GLY A 57 26.00 -13.42 -3.41
N ASN A 58 26.46 -14.22 -2.43
CA ASN A 58 26.12 -14.08 -1.00
C ASN A 58 26.60 -12.75 -0.38
N GLU A 59 27.60 -12.09 -0.96
CA GLU A 59 28.09 -10.80 -0.46
C GLU A 59 27.17 -9.66 -0.89
N PHE A 60 26.52 -9.77 -2.05
CA PHE A 60 25.60 -8.77 -2.57
C PHE A 60 24.20 -8.88 -1.97
N ILE A 61 23.69 -10.12 -1.82
CA ILE A 61 22.32 -10.42 -1.38
C ILE A 61 22.37 -11.25 -0.10
N ARG A 62 21.92 -10.66 1.01
CA ARG A 62 21.97 -11.29 2.33
C ARG A 62 20.62 -11.32 3.03
N LYS A 63 20.38 -12.40 3.77
CA LYS A 63 19.31 -12.51 4.75
C LYS A 63 19.75 -11.85 6.05
N ILE A 64 18.87 -11.10 6.70
CA ILE A 64 19.03 -10.73 8.10
C ILE A 64 17.95 -11.46 8.91
N THR A 65 18.41 -12.27 9.87
CA THR A 65 17.56 -12.93 10.86
C THR A 65 18.07 -12.61 12.27
N TYR A 66 17.18 -12.63 13.26
CA TYR A 66 17.53 -12.43 14.67
C TYR A 66 18.49 -13.51 15.22
N ASN A 67 18.58 -14.67 14.56
CA ASN A 67 19.39 -15.83 14.97
C ASN A 67 20.70 -15.98 14.18
N ALA A 68 21.10 -15.00 13.36
CA ALA A 68 22.39 -15.06 12.68
C ALA A 68 23.53 -14.91 13.70
N GLU A 69 24.61 -15.68 13.55
CA GLU A 69 25.71 -15.75 14.53
C GLU A 69 26.46 -14.43 14.80
N ASN A 70 26.19 -13.32 14.07
CA ASN A 70 26.77 -11.99 14.32
C ASN A 70 25.94 -10.83 13.69
N PRO A 71 24.75 -10.47 14.19
CA PRO A 71 23.86 -9.47 13.54
C PRO A 71 24.46 -8.06 13.48
N SER A 72 25.30 -7.71 14.47
CA SER A 72 25.89 -6.37 14.65
C SER A 72 26.88 -5.99 13.55
N ASN A 73 27.68 -6.96 13.08
CA ASN A 73 28.69 -6.70 12.04
C ASN A 73 28.03 -6.53 10.66
N PHE A 74 27.00 -7.33 10.35
CA PHE A 74 26.30 -7.24 9.06
C PHE A 74 25.53 -5.93 8.88
N LEU A 75 24.94 -5.41 9.94
CA LEU A 75 24.24 -4.11 9.90
C LEU A 75 25.21 -2.95 9.79
N SER A 76 26.40 -3.07 10.39
CA SER A 76 27.49 -2.13 10.17
C SER A 76 27.90 -2.11 8.69
N ASP A 77 28.14 -3.29 8.09
CA ASP A 77 28.53 -3.39 6.68
C ASP A 77 27.46 -2.83 5.74
N PHE A 78 26.19 -3.14 5.99
CA PHE A 78 25.10 -2.59 5.17
C PHE A 78 25.00 -1.06 5.27
N ARG A 79 25.38 -0.48 6.41
CA ARG A 79 25.39 0.96 6.68
C ARG A 79 26.58 1.69 6.09
N THR A 80 27.78 1.11 6.13
CA THR A 80 29.02 1.84 5.83
C THR A 80 29.76 1.32 4.60
N GLY A 81 29.56 0.06 4.23
CA GLY A 81 30.22 -0.59 3.11
C GLY A 81 29.39 -0.59 1.84
N TYR A 82 30.04 -0.86 0.70
CA TYR A 82 29.35 -1.07 -0.56
C TYR A 82 28.41 -2.29 -0.51
N TYR A 83 28.87 -3.41 0.04
CA TYR A 83 28.11 -4.64 0.24
C TYR A 83 27.51 -4.76 1.66
N PRO A 84 26.38 -5.47 1.82
CA PRO A 84 25.48 -5.98 0.76
C PRO A 84 24.69 -4.85 0.08
N ARG A 85 24.13 -5.09 -1.12
CA ARG A 85 23.23 -4.13 -1.80
C ARG A 85 21.77 -4.43 -1.51
N ILE A 86 21.40 -5.70 -1.43
CA ILE A 86 20.04 -6.15 -1.15
C ILE A 86 20.05 -6.94 0.15
N VAL A 87 19.24 -6.48 1.10
CA VAL A 87 19.00 -7.17 2.36
C VAL A 87 17.56 -7.66 2.38
N VAL A 88 17.35 -8.94 2.69
CA VAL A 88 16.03 -9.55 2.84
C VAL A 88 15.78 -9.83 4.32
N THR A 89 14.66 -9.37 4.85
CA THR A 89 14.29 -9.55 6.26
C THR A 89 12.83 -9.94 6.41
N VAL A 90 12.53 -10.76 7.41
CA VAL A 90 11.15 -11.10 7.79
C VAL A 90 10.59 -10.08 8.77
N ASP A 91 11.42 -9.64 9.72
CA ASP A 91 11.07 -8.70 10.77
C ASP A 91 11.85 -7.38 10.61
N MET A 92 11.63 -6.44 11.53
CA MET A 92 12.36 -5.18 11.49
C MET A 92 13.83 -5.46 11.78
N ILE A 93 14.72 -4.86 10.98
CA ILE A 93 16.12 -4.66 11.37
C ILE A 93 16.09 -3.99 12.74
N ALA A 94 16.73 -4.62 13.74
CA ALA A 94 16.69 -4.23 15.15
C ALA A 94 16.59 -2.71 15.31
N THR A 95 15.55 -2.27 16.01
CA THR A 95 15.04 -0.88 16.08
C THR A 95 16.10 0.18 16.43
N GLY A 96 17.30 -0.22 16.88
CA GLY A 96 18.43 0.65 17.21
C GLY A 96 19.50 0.89 16.13
N THR A 97 19.42 0.30 14.92
CA THR A 97 20.41 0.57 13.86
C THR A 97 19.83 1.48 12.76
N ASP A 98 20.33 2.71 12.68
CA ASP A 98 19.96 3.69 11.65
C ASP A 98 20.84 3.51 10.40
N VAL A 99 20.25 3.02 9.31
CA VAL A 99 20.91 2.79 8.02
C VAL A 99 20.46 3.87 7.03
N LYS A 100 21.09 5.06 7.13
CA LYS A 100 20.75 6.22 6.30
C LYS A 100 20.85 6.00 4.78
N PRO A 101 21.81 5.20 4.26
CA PRO A 101 21.95 5.01 2.81
C PRO A 101 20.83 4.24 2.12
N ILE A 102 19.81 3.70 2.82
CA ILE A 102 18.71 2.95 2.18
C ILE A 102 17.95 3.83 1.19
N GLU A 103 17.89 3.42 -0.07
CA GLU A 103 17.25 4.16 -1.17
C GLU A 103 16.08 3.39 -1.79
N CYS A 104 15.90 2.10 -1.47
CA CYS A 104 14.75 1.31 -1.91
C CYS A 104 14.20 0.42 -0.79
N LEU A 105 12.87 0.44 -0.62
CA LEU A 105 12.11 -0.46 0.24
C LEU A 105 11.18 -1.32 -0.61
N VAL A 106 11.22 -2.64 -0.44
CA VAL A 106 10.41 -3.58 -1.23
C VAL A 106 9.49 -4.37 -0.31
N PHE A 107 8.18 -4.25 -0.50
CA PHE A 107 7.19 -4.98 0.26
C PHE A 107 6.70 -6.19 -0.51
N MET A 108 7.13 -7.38 -0.09
CA MET A 108 6.63 -8.67 -0.61
C MET A 108 5.71 -9.36 0.41
N ARG A 109 5.23 -8.62 1.41
CA ARG A 109 4.26 -9.08 2.40
C ARG A 109 3.29 -7.97 2.77
N ASN A 110 2.05 -8.36 3.04
CA ASN A 110 1.10 -7.43 3.63
C ASN A 110 1.47 -7.15 5.10
N ILE A 111 1.35 -5.88 5.50
CA ILE A 111 1.57 -5.39 6.86
C ILE A 111 0.25 -4.89 7.40
N ARG A 112 -0.22 -5.46 8.50
CA ARG A 112 -1.53 -5.10 9.08
C ARG A 112 -1.47 -3.92 10.06
N SER A 113 -0.33 -3.70 10.70
CA SER A 113 -0.16 -2.64 11.71
C SER A 113 0.31 -1.34 11.06
N ARG A 114 -0.39 -0.23 11.37
CA ARG A 114 -0.02 1.11 10.91
C ARG A 114 1.34 1.54 11.43
N ASN A 115 1.56 1.47 12.75
CA ASN A 115 2.84 1.84 13.36
C ASN A 115 4.01 1.02 12.80
N TYR A 116 3.82 -0.27 12.58
CA TYR A 116 4.87 -1.12 12.02
C TYR A 116 5.19 -0.76 10.57
N PHE A 117 4.15 -0.44 9.79
CA PHE A 117 4.32 0.05 8.42
C PHE A 117 5.04 1.40 8.38
N GLU A 118 4.63 2.37 9.21
CA GLU A 118 5.28 3.67 9.31
C GLU A 118 6.74 3.56 9.75
N GLN A 119 7.05 2.64 10.68
CA GLN A 119 8.43 2.36 11.08
C GLN A 119 9.27 1.76 9.95
N MET A 120 8.67 0.95 9.07
CA MET A 120 9.35 0.40 7.89
C MET A 120 9.63 1.50 6.85
N ILE A 121 8.64 2.34 6.56
CA ILE A 121 8.80 3.47 5.65
C ILE A 121 9.82 4.49 6.19
N GLY A 122 9.82 4.75 7.50
CA GLY A 122 10.75 5.65 8.17
C GLY A 122 12.24 5.28 8.03
N ARG A 123 12.57 4.09 7.50
CA ARG A 123 13.95 3.71 7.15
C ARG A 123 14.42 4.39 5.87
N GLY A 124 13.52 4.63 4.91
CA GLY A 124 13.83 5.29 3.65
C GLY A 124 13.95 6.81 3.77
N THR A 125 13.27 7.43 4.74
CA THR A 125 13.14 8.89 4.88
C THR A 125 14.38 9.61 5.40
N ARG A 126 15.41 8.88 5.84
CA ARG A 126 16.65 9.45 6.36
C ARG A 126 17.41 10.18 5.26
N THR A 127 17.81 11.42 5.51
CA THR A 127 18.64 12.20 4.57
C THR A 127 20.11 11.79 4.68
N LEU A 128 20.83 11.89 3.56
CA LEU A 128 22.27 11.64 3.48
C LEU A 128 22.91 12.59 2.45
N GLY A 129 23.99 13.24 2.83
CA GLY A 129 24.74 14.14 1.94
C GLY A 129 25.46 13.37 0.84
N LYS A 130 25.80 14.06 -0.25
CA LYS A 130 26.47 13.49 -1.43
C LYS A 130 27.74 12.72 -1.07
N ASP A 131 28.64 13.33 -0.32
CA ASP A 131 29.94 12.73 0.00
C ASP A 131 29.78 11.44 0.83
N ASP A 132 28.85 11.44 1.78
CA ASP A 132 28.54 10.26 2.59
C ASP A 132 27.78 9.18 1.81
N LEU A 133 26.92 9.57 0.86
CA LEU A 133 26.25 8.63 -0.03
C LEU A 133 27.26 8.01 -1.01
N GLN A 134 28.18 8.79 -1.57
CA GLN A 134 29.22 8.32 -2.50
C GLN A 134 30.19 7.31 -1.85
N ARG A 135 30.42 7.40 -0.54
CA ARG A 135 31.20 6.38 0.20
C ARG A 135 30.55 5.00 0.14
N VAL A 136 29.23 4.93 0.00
CA VAL A 136 28.44 3.69 0.04
C VAL A 136 27.91 3.30 -1.34
N THR A 137 27.63 4.28 -2.19
CA THR A 137 27.11 4.15 -3.56
C THR A 137 27.95 5.08 -4.46
N PRO A 138 29.15 4.64 -4.90
CA PRO A 138 30.10 5.46 -5.65
C PRO A 138 29.55 6.18 -6.89
N ALA A 139 28.55 5.62 -7.59
CA ALA A 139 27.97 6.26 -8.76
C ALA A 139 26.96 7.38 -8.42
N ALA A 140 26.62 7.59 -7.15
CA ALA A 140 25.74 8.67 -6.73
C ALA A 140 26.35 10.04 -7.08
N LYS A 141 25.58 10.92 -7.73
CA LYS A 141 26.05 12.26 -8.14
C LYS A 141 25.55 13.40 -7.26
N THR A 142 24.50 13.13 -6.48
CA THR A 142 23.77 14.11 -5.66
C THR A 142 23.63 13.63 -4.23
N ASN A 143 23.07 14.48 -3.37
CA ASN A 143 22.54 14.06 -2.08
C ASN A 143 21.45 12.98 -2.29
N LYS A 144 21.13 12.25 -1.22
CA LYS A 144 19.92 11.44 -1.18
C LYS A 144 18.70 12.36 -1.14
N THR A 145 18.07 12.56 -2.29
CA THR A 145 16.91 13.45 -2.47
C THR A 145 15.58 12.71 -2.31
N HIS A 146 15.56 11.41 -2.55
CA HIS A 146 14.37 10.57 -2.51
C HIS A 146 14.75 9.12 -2.19
N PHE A 147 13.74 8.31 -1.85
CA PHE A 147 13.82 6.85 -1.81
C PHE A 147 12.59 6.27 -2.51
N VAL A 148 12.71 5.05 -3.00
CA VAL A 148 11.62 4.35 -3.70
C VAL A 148 11.00 3.30 -2.81
N VAL A 149 9.68 3.15 -2.95
CA VAL A 149 8.94 2.04 -2.38
C VAL A 149 8.37 1.19 -3.51
N VAL A 150 8.69 -0.10 -3.48
CA VAL A 150 8.13 -1.10 -4.39
C VAL A 150 7.11 -1.91 -3.60
N ASP A 151 5.83 -1.76 -3.94
CA ASP A 151 4.73 -2.52 -3.34
C ASP A 151 4.33 -3.66 -4.28
N ALA A 152 4.65 -4.90 -3.90
CA ALA A 152 4.34 -6.08 -4.70
C ALA A 152 3.03 -6.78 -4.29
N VAL A 153 2.37 -6.32 -3.22
CA VAL A 153 1.25 -7.04 -2.58
C VAL A 153 0.17 -6.11 -2.06
N ASP A 154 0.09 -4.90 -2.61
CA ASP A 154 -0.89 -3.86 -2.28
C ASP A 154 -0.92 -3.53 -0.77
N VAL A 155 0.26 -3.41 -0.16
CA VAL A 155 0.41 -2.95 1.22
C VAL A 155 -0.18 -1.56 1.40
N PHE A 156 -0.07 -0.64 0.45
CA PHE A 156 -0.64 0.70 0.63
C PHE A 156 -2.18 0.70 0.59
N ASP A 157 -2.79 -0.27 -0.09
CA ASP A 157 -4.25 -0.36 -0.27
C ASP A 157 -4.97 -1.22 0.78
N THR A 158 -4.22 -1.82 1.72
CA THR A 158 -4.78 -2.73 2.71
C THR A 158 -4.97 -2.04 4.05
N THR A 159 -6.20 -2.07 4.58
CA THR A 159 -6.61 -1.42 5.84
C THR A 159 -5.62 -1.73 6.96
N LYS A 160 -4.92 -0.69 7.43
CA LYS A 160 -4.02 -0.77 8.58
C LYS A 160 -4.83 -0.56 9.85
N SER A 161 -4.78 -1.52 10.76
CA SER A 161 -5.44 -1.42 12.06
C SER A 161 -4.47 -0.84 13.09
N ASP A 162 -4.94 0.07 13.94
CA ASP A 162 -4.21 0.53 15.13
C ASP A 162 -4.20 -0.53 16.24
N SER A 163 -5.01 -1.59 16.10
CA SER A 163 -5.06 -2.70 17.05
C SER A 163 -3.79 -3.56 16.94
N HIS A 164 -3.10 -3.68 18.07
CA HIS A 164 -1.92 -4.51 18.28
C HIS A 164 -2.08 -5.91 17.68
N PRO A 165 -1.14 -6.41 16.86
CA PRO A 165 -1.07 -7.83 16.59
C PRO A 165 -0.69 -8.55 17.89
N LEU A 166 -1.62 -9.33 18.43
CA LEU A 166 -1.37 -10.20 19.59
C LEU A 166 -0.38 -11.34 19.25
N GLU A 167 -0.15 -11.70 17.98
CA GLU A 167 0.83 -12.73 17.60
C GLU A 167 2.22 -12.12 17.33
N ARG A 168 3.17 -12.35 18.25
CA ARG A 168 4.51 -11.75 18.24
C ARG A 168 5.64 -12.74 17.89
N LYS A 169 5.41 -14.06 17.94
CA LYS A 169 6.34 -15.13 17.51
C LYS A 169 5.85 -15.85 16.25
N LYS A 170 5.95 -15.19 15.09
CA LYS A 170 5.48 -15.75 13.79
C LYS A 170 6.41 -16.76 13.14
N SER A 171 7.69 -16.80 13.55
CA SER A 171 8.72 -17.70 13.01
C SER A 171 8.85 -19.04 13.73
N THR A 172 8.35 -19.16 14.97
CA THR A 172 8.44 -20.40 15.74
C THR A 172 7.38 -21.39 15.27
N PRO A 173 7.71 -22.64 14.90
CA PRO A 173 6.73 -23.66 14.56
C PRO A 173 5.66 -23.87 15.64
N PHE A 174 4.46 -24.28 15.26
CA PHE A 174 3.34 -24.41 16.22
C PHE A 174 3.63 -25.45 17.31
N LYS A 175 4.27 -26.57 16.93
CA LYS A 175 4.80 -27.58 17.85
C LYS A 175 5.79 -26.98 18.84
N ASP A 176 6.71 -26.16 18.37
CA ASP A 176 7.74 -25.56 19.21
C ASP A 176 7.17 -24.52 20.17
N LEU A 177 6.18 -23.73 19.76
CA LEU A 177 5.47 -22.82 20.67
C LEU A 177 4.76 -23.57 21.80
N MET A 178 4.10 -24.68 21.45
CA MET A 178 3.42 -25.52 22.43
C MET A 178 4.42 -26.15 23.41
N MET A 179 5.52 -26.73 22.90
CA MET A 179 6.56 -27.33 23.74
C MET A 179 7.28 -26.28 24.59
N GLN A 180 7.62 -25.11 24.05
CA GLN A 180 8.21 -24.01 24.83
C GLN A 180 7.30 -23.58 25.98
N THR A 181 5.99 -23.52 25.74
CA THR A 181 5.02 -23.15 26.78
C THR A 181 5.03 -24.16 27.93
N VAL A 182 5.00 -25.45 27.62
CA VAL A 182 5.07 -26.53 28.62
C VAL A 182 6.42 -26.55 29.35
N MET A 183 7.51 -26.24 28.65
CA MET A 183 8.86 -26.19 29.22
C MET A 183 9.12 -24.93 30.07
N GLY A 184 8.09 -24.11 30.32
CA GLY A 184 8.15 -22.97 31.23
C GLY A 184 8.37 -21.61 30.56
N ASN A 185 8.36 -21.51 29.22
CA ASN A 185 8.40 -20.23 28.53
C ASN A 185 7.01 -19.58 28.52
N HIS A 186 6.70 -18.87 29.60
CA HIS A 186 5.42 -18.17 29.78
C HIS A 186 5.51 -16.68 29.40
N SER A 187 6.40 -16.31 28.48
CA SER A 187 6.46 -14.92 28.03
C SER A 187 5.13 -14.53 27.37
N GLU A 188 4.74 -13.26 27.52
CA GLU A 188 3.55 -12.69 26.90
C GLU A 188 3.52 -12.97 25.39
N ASP A 189 4.67 -12.86 24.73
CA ASP A 189 4.84 -13.15 23.31
C ASP A 189 4.62 -14.63 22.96
N ASN A 190 5.01 -15.56 23.84
CA ASN A 190 4.83 -17.00 23.61
C ASN A 190 3.36 -17.41 23.78
N LEU A 191 2.76 -16.99 24.90
CA LEU A 191 1.37 -17.28 25.24
C LEU A 191 0.40 -16.67 24.22
N SER A 192 0.65 -15.42 23.82
CA SER A 192 -0.18 -14.73 22.84
C SER A 192 -0.08 -15.36 21.44
N SER A 193 1.10 -15.84 21.06
CA SER A 193 1.29 -16.55 19.79
C SER A 193 0.65 -17.93 19.79
N LEU A 194 0.76 -18.68 20.89
CA LEU A 194 0.06 -19.95 21.07
C LEU A 194 -1.46 -19.76 21.03
N ALA A 195 -2.00 -18.78 21.76
CA ALA A 195 -3.43 -18.47 21.81
C ALA A 195 -4.01 -18.17 20.42
N ASN A 196 -3.33 -17.33 19.64
CA ASN A 196 -3.79 -16.96 18.30
C ASN A 196 -3.79 -18.16 17.33
N ARG A 197 -2.80 -19.05 17.41
CA ARG A 197 -2.75 -20.24 16.54
C ARG A 197 -3.77 -21.29 16.92
N LEU A 198 -4.00 -21.49 18.22
CA LEU A 198 -5.07 -22.35 18.71
C LEU A 198 -6.45 -21.79 18.35
N THR A 199 -6.63 -20.46 18.36
CA THR A 199 -7.87 -19.81 17.91
C THR A 199 -8.14 -20.09 16.43
N ARG A 200 -7.10 -20.07 15.58
CA ARG A 200 -7.25 -20.41 14.16
C ARG A 200 -7.61 -21.88 13.98
N LEU A 201 -6.91 -22.78 14.67
CA LEU A 201 -7.20 -24.20 14.63
C LEU A 201 -8.64 -24.48 15.09
N ASP A 202 -9.09 -23.88 16.20
CA ASP A 202 -10.45 -24.04 16.74
C ASP A 202 -11.55 -23.70 15.71
N LYS A 203 -11.31 -22.72 14.82
CA LYS A 203 -12.22 -22.36 13.73
C LYS A 203 -12.20 -23.33 12.55
N GLU A 204 -11.13 -24.11 12.41
CA GLU A 204 -10.92 -25.09 11.35
C GLU A 204 -11.41 -26.49 11.77
N LEU A 205 -11.68 -26.73 13.06
CA LEU A 205 -12.12 -28.04 13.58
C LEU A 205 -13.53 -28.42 13.10
N SER A 206 -13.67 -29.66 12.65
CA SER A 206 -14.96 -30.36 12.53
C SER A 206 -15.50 -30.79 13.90
N SER A 207 -16.78 -31.18 13.94
CA SER A 207 -17.43 -31.65 15.17
C SER A 207 -16.74 -32.88 15.78
N THR A 208 -16.28 -33.82 14.94
CA THR A 208 -15.59 -35.04 15.39
C THR A 208 -14.19 -34.75 15.93
N GLU A 209 -13.48 -33.78 15.37
CA GLU A 209 -12.17 -33.32 15.87
C GLU A 209 -12.31 -32.54 17.18
N GLN A 210 -13.37 -31.75 17.31
CA GLN A 210 -13.70 -31.05 18.55
C GLN A 210 -14.03 -32.02 19.69
N ASP A 211 -14.73 -33.13 19.40
CA ASP A 211 -14.99 -34.20 20.36
C ASP A 211 -13.71 -34.91 20.80
N ARG A 212 -12.80 -35.22 19.85
CA ARG A 212 -11.48 -35.82 20.13
C ARG A 212 -10.64 -34.94 21.06
N ILE A 213 -10.64 -33.62 20.83
CA ILE A 213 -9.94 -32.66 21.70
C ILE A 213 -10.61 -32.59 23.07
N SER A 214 -11.94 -32.56 23.13
CA SER A 214 -12.68 -32.46 24.40
C SER A 214 -12.42 -33.67 25.29
N GLN A 215 -12.32 -34.88 24.73
CA GLN A 215 -11.95 -36.09 25.48
C GLN A 215 -10.57 -35.98 26.15
N GLN A 216 -9.62 -35.27 25.54
CA GLN A 216 -8.27 -35.07 26.06
C GLN A 216 -8.13 -33.78 26.91
N ASN A 217 -9.14 -32.90 26.89
CA ASN A 217 -9.17 -31.62 27.60
C ASN A 217 -10.25 -31.61 28.70
N ASN A 218 -10.39 -32.70 29.46
CA ASN A 218 -11.32 -32.83 30.60
C ASN A 218 -12.79 -32.53 30.25
N GLY A 219 -13.23 -32.88 29.03
CA GLY A 219 -14.58 -32.62 28.54
C GLY A 219 -14.83 -31.20 28.04
N LEU A 220 -13.81 -30.33 28.02
CA LEU A 220 -13.92 -28.95 27.56
C LEU A 220 -13.43 -28.78 26.11
N PRO A 221 -14.11 -27.98 25.28
CA PRO A 221 -13.66 -27.67 23.92
C PRO A 221 -12.37 -26.83 23.90
N LEU A 222 -11.70 -26.81 22.74
CA LEU A 222 -10.43 -26.10 22.56
C LEU A 222 -10.52 -24.60 22.86
N LYS A 223 -11.64 -23.96 22.50
CA LYS A 223 -11.95 -22.55 22.82
C LYS A 223 -11.76 -22.19 24.30
N ASP A 224 -11.96 -23.11 25.24
CA ASP A 224 -11.79 -22.82 26.68
C ASP A 224 -10.32 -22.71 27.07
N ALA A 225 -9.45 -23.54 26.47
CA ALA A 225 -8.00 -23.40 26.63
C ALA A 225 -7.49 -22.10 25.99
N VAL A 226 -8.03 -21.73 24.83
CA VAL A 226 -7.76 -20.45 24.16
C VAL A 226 -8.16 -19.26 25.03
N LYS A 227 -9.36 -19.31 25.62
CA LYS A 227 -9.86 -18.25 26.49
C LYS A 227 -8.97 -18.05 27.71
N LYS A 228 -8.56 -19.13 28.38
CA LYS A 228 -7.63 -19.04 29.53
C LYS A 228 -6.30 -18.40 29.17
N LEU A 229 -5.76 -18.68 27.98
CA LEU A 229 -4.54 -18.03 27.49
C LEU A 229 -4.73 -16.52 27.26
N PHE A 230 -5.88 -16.08 26.74
CA PHE A 230 -6.17 -14.65 26.61
C PHE A 230 -6.43 -13.97 27.95
N ASP A 231 -7.12 -14.63 28.88
CA ASP A 231 -7.34 -14.12 30.24
C ASP A 231 -6.00 -13.93 30.98
N ALA A 232 -5.03 -14.82 30.76
CA ALA A 232 -3.67 -14.73 31.29
C ALA A 232 -2.81 -13.61 30.64
N LEU A 233 -3.34 -12.91 29.65
CA LEU A 233 -2.71 -11.78 28.97
C LEU A 233 -3.46 -10.47 29.19
N ASN A 234 -4.52 -10.48 30.00
CA ASN A 234 -5.41 -9.34 30.19
C ASN A 234 -5.16 -8.67 31.56
N PRO A 235 -4.65 -7.42 31.59
CA PRO A 235 -4.44 -6.67 32.82
C PRO A 235 -5.69 -6.55 33.72
N ASP A 236 -6.88 -6.41 33.12
CA ASP A 236 -8.13 -6.30 33.87
C ASP A 236 -8.43 -7.61 34.63
N LYS A 237 -8.05 -8.75 34.04
CA LYS A 237 -8.19 -10.07 34.69
C LYS A 237 -7.22 -10.26 35.84
N TYR A 238 -6.05 -9.61 35.81
CA TYR A 238 -5.10 -9.67 36.92
C TYR A 238 -5.70 -9.00 38.16
N LEU A 239 -6.36 -7.87 37.99
CA LEU A 239 -7.02 -7.13 39.07
C LEU A 239 -8.22 -7.90 39.65
N GLU A 240 -9.08 -8.46 38.80
CA GLU A 240 -10.19 -9.32 39.24
C GLU A 240 -9.69 -10.53 40.05
N LYS A 241 -8.63 -11.18 39.57
CA LYS A 241 -8.04 -12.35 40.21
C LYS A 241 -7.34 -12.00 41.53
N ALA A 242 -6.63 -10.87 41.58
CA ALA A 242 -5.98 -10.39 42.80
C ALA A 242 -7.00 -10.08 43.90
N LYS A 243 -8.11 -9.39 43.57
CA LYS A 243 -9.22 -9.16 44.52
C LYS A 243 -9.76 -10.45 45.10
N ALA A 244 -9.99 -11.45 44.26
CA ALA A 244 -10.51 -12.75 44.67
C ALA A 244 -9.51 -13.56 45.53
N MET A 245 -8.21 -13.52 45.20
CA MET A 245 -7.16 -14.25 45.94
C MET A 245 -6.87 -13.65 47.32
N PHE A 246 -6.92 -12.32 47.44
CA PHE A 246 -6.53 -11.60 48.67
C PHE A 246 -7.71 -10.98 49.44
N GLY A 247 -8.95 -11.25 49.02
CA GLY A 247 -10.17 -10.86 49.74
C GLY A 247 -10.39 -9.34 49.83
N LYS A 248 -10.05 -8.59 48.77
CA LYS A 248 -10.15 -7.12 48.71
C LYS A 248 -11.47 -6.67 48.10
N ALA A 249 -12.07 -5.62 48.65
CA ALA A 249 -13.35 -5.09 48.17
C ALA A 249 -13.17 -4.16 46.95
N ASN A 250 -12.05 -3.43 46.87
CA ASN A 250 -11.82 -2.39 45.86
C ASN A 250 -10.49 -2.55 45.11
N GLU A 251 -10.44 -2.02 43.88
CA GLU A 251 -9.28 -2.07 42.97
C GLU A 251 -8.08 -1.27 43.49
N THR A 252 -8.35 -0.21 44.26
CA THR A 252 -7.35 0.69 44.85
C THR A 252 -6.64 0.10 46.08
N GLU A 253 -7.12 -1.03 46.60
CA GLU A 253 -6.52 -1.73 47.75
C GLU A 253 -5.56 -2.86 47.34
N VAL A 254 -5.43 -3.11 46.03
CA VAL A 254 -4.57 -4.15 45.47
C VAL A 254 -3.18 -3.58 45.22
N THR A 255 -2.18 -4.22 45.81
CA THR A 255 -0.77 -3.86 45.64
C THR A 255 -0.19 -4.45 44.35
N ASN A 256 0.89 -3.86 43.82
CA ASN A 256 1.56 -4.38 42.62
C ASN A 256 2.05 -5.83 42.80
N ASP A 257 2.47 -6.23 44.00
CA ASP A 257 2.91 -7.59 44.30
C ASP A 257 1.74 -8.59 44.25
N GLU A 258 0.55 -8.18 44.70
CA GLU A 258 -0.68 -8.98 44.60
C GLU A 258 -1.15 -9.13 43.14
N VAL A 259 -0.97 -8.09 42.30
CA VAL A 259 -1.22 -8.16 40.85
C VAL A 259 -0.28 -9.14 40.15
N GLU A 260 1.02 -9.10 40.47
CA GLU A 260 1.98 -10.02 39.85
C GLU A 260 1.75 -11.48 40.31
N ALA A 261 1.38 -11.70 41.58
CA ALA A 261 0.97 -13.02 42.07
C ALA A 261 -0.29 -13.55 41.35
N ALA A 262 -1.28 -12.68 41.12
CA ALA A 262 -2.49 -13.04 40.40
C ALA A 262 -2.23 -13.38 38.92
N LYS A 263 -1.33 -12.62 38.27
CA LYS A 263 -0.86 -12.91 36.91
C LYS A 263 -0.15 -14.26 36.82
N GLN A 264 0.75 -14.57 37.75
CA GLN A 264 1.43 -15.87 37.79
C GLN A 264 0.44 -17.04 37.93
N GLU A 265 -0.59 -16.87 38.76
CA GLU A 265 -1.64 -17.88 38.93
C GLU A 265 -2.50 -18.04 37.67
N LEU A 266 -2.86 -16.95 36.97
CA LEU A 266 -3.59 -17.03 35.69
C LEU A 266 -2.77 -17.72 34.59
N VAL A 267 -1.48 -17.41 34.49
CA VAL A 267 -0.56 -18.08 33.56
C VAL A 267 -0.49 -19.58 33.85
N LYS A 268 -0.35 -19.96 35.12
CA LYS A 268 -0.33 -21.36 35.55
C LYS A 268 -1.62 -22.08 35.14
N GLN A 269 -2.77 -21.46 35.36
CA GLN A 269 -4.08 -22.03 34.99
C GLN A 269 -4.27 -22.13 33.46
N ALA A 270 -3.67 -21.21 32.70
CA ALA A 270 -3.75 -21.20 31.25
C ALA A 270 -2.89 -22.27 30.58
N VAL A 271 -1.74 -22.60 31.17
CA VAL A 271 -0.80 -23.61 30.63
C VAL A 271 -1.18 -25.04 31.04
N GLN A 272 -1.81 -25.21 32.21
CA GLN A 272 -2.20 -26.51 32.76
C GLN A 272 -2.83 -27.51 31.77
N PRO A 273 -3.76 -27.12 30.86
CA PRO A 273 -4.33 -28.07 29.90
C PRO A 273 -3.27 -28.74 29.02
N PHE A 274 -2.23 -28.00 28.66
CA PHE A 274 -1.17 -28.47 27.77
C PHE A 274 -0.17 -29.38 28.48
N ASP A 275 -0.23 -29.56 29.80
CA ASP A 275 0.60 -30.55 30.51
C ASP A 275 0.22 -31.98 30.11
N ASN A 276 -1.03 -32.22 29.71
CA ASN A 276 -1.50 -33.51 29.19
C ASN A 276 -0.87 -33.81 27.80
N PRO A 277 -0.01 -34.84 27.69
CA PRO A 277 0.58 -35.22 26.40
C PRO A 277 -0.48 -35.62 25.36
N GLY A 278 -1.54 -36.31 25.77
CA GLY A 278 -2.60 -36.76 24.86
C GLY A 278 -3.35 -35.60 24.19
N LEU A 279 -3.52 -34.48 24.89
CA LEU A 279 -4.11 -33.27 24.32
C LEU A 279 -3.16 -32.64 23.29
N ARG A 280 -1.88 -32.51 23.64
CA ARG A 280 -0.86 -31.94 22.73
C ARG A 280 -0.76 -32.73 21.45
N ASP A 281 -0.62 -34.05 21.56
CA ASP A 281 -0.45 -34.94 20.41
C ASP A 281 -1.71 -34.93 19.52
N THR A 282 -2.90 -34.87 20.12
CA THR A 282 -4.16 -34.74 19.37
C THR A 282 -4.23 -33.42 18.59
N ILE A 283 -3.90 -32.30 19.23
CA ILE A 283 -3.88 -30.98 18.59
C ILE A 283 -2.86 -30.94 17.45
N LEU A 284 -1.66 -31.51 17.65
CA LEU A 284 -0.61 -31.55 16.64
C LEU A 284 -0.98 -32.44 15.44
N LYS A 285 -1.60 -33.60 15.71
CA LYS A 285 -2.03 -34.53 14.67
C LYS A 285 -3.14 -33.93 13.79
N ILE A 286 -4.14 -33.28 14.40
CA ILE A 286 -5.20 -32.60 13.64
C ILE A 286 -4.60 -31.49 12.75
N ARG A 287 -3.62 -30.74 13.29
CA ARG A 287 -2.92 -29.71 12.50
C ARG A 287 -2.19 -30.30 11.30
N GLU A 288 -1.51 -31.43 11.49
CA GLU A 288 -0.82 -32.15 10.42
C GLU A 288 -1.80 -32.71 9.39
N GLU A 289 -2.94 -33.28 9.83
CA GLU A 289 -4.03 -33.76 8.95
C GLU A 289 -4.58 -32.60 8.08
N HIS A 290 -4.78 -31.41 8.65
CA HIS A 290 -5.23 -30.23 7.89
C HIS A 290 -4.17 -29.69 6.93
N ASP A 291 -2.88 -29.81 7.27
CA ASP A 291 -1.77 -29.39 6.40
C ASP A 291 -1.47 -30.43 5.29
N GLN A 292 -1.88 -31.70 5.44
CA GLN A 292 -1.68 -32.79 4.45
C GLN A 292 -2.80 -32.95 3.40
N ILE A 293 -3.97 -32.31 3.55
CA ILE A 293 -5.12 -32.48 2.62
C ILE A 293 -4.97 -31.69 1.29
N ILE A 294 -3.83 -31.04 1.03
CA ILE A 294 -3.60 -30.33 -0.24
C ILE A 294 -2.41 -30.97 -0.95
N ASP A 295 -2.75 -31.75 -1.98
CA ASP A 295 -1.96 -32.08 -3.19
C ASP A 295 -1.95 -33.59 -3.45
N THR A 296 -2.68 -34.03 -4.48
CA THR A 296 -2.42 -35.29 -5.18
C THR A 296 -3.27 -35.37 -6.45
N ILE A 297 -2.70 -34.91 -7.57
CA ILE A 297 -3.15 -35.19 -8.95
C ILE A 297 -4.14 -34.15 -9.49
N ASN A 298 -3.62 -33.11 -10.13
CA ASN A 298 -3.97 -32.81 -11.52
C ASN A 298 -2.90 -31.87 -12.13
N LEU A 299 -2.36 -32.29 -13.27
CA LEU A 299 -1.54 -31.46 -14.14
C LEU A 299 -2.40 -30.30 -14.67
N ASP A 300 -1.97 -29.07 -14.42
CA ASP A 300 -2.67 -27.88 -14.92
C ASP A 300 -2.54 -27.79 -16.45
N THR A 301 -3.67 -27.91 -17.12
CA THR A 301 -3.89 -27.36 -18.47
C THR A 301 -4.68 -26.07 -18.37
N VAL A 302 -4.26 -25.05 -19.12
CA VAL A 302 -4.90 -23.73 -19.17
C VAL A 302 -6.37 -23.86 -19.57
N THR A 303 -7.27 -23.53 -18.65
CA THR A 303 -8.74 -23.55 -18.86
C THR A 303 -9.32 -22.17 -19.13
N SER A 304 -8.57 -21.07 -18.96
CA SER A 304 -9.01 -19.75 -19.46
C SER A 304 -7.87 -18.71 -19.56
N LEU A 305 -8.02 -17.81 -20.55
CA LEU A 305 -7.41 -16.48 -20.61
C LEU A 305 -8.56 -15.47 -20.40
N GLY A 306 -8.58 -14.80 -19.24
CA GLY A 306 -9.58 -13.80 -18.87
C GLY A 306 -9.52 -13.42 -17.38
N PHE A 307 -9.95 -12.20 -17.03
CA PHE A 307 -9.83 -11.65 -15.67
C PHE A 307 -10.69 -12.40 -14.65
N ASP A 308 -10.07 -12.74 -13.52
CA ASP A 308 -10.63 -13.36 -12.30
C ASP A 308 -12.01 -12.79 -11.92
N PRO A 309 -13.04 -13.62 -11.64
CA PRO A 309 -14.34 -13.19 -11.13
C PRO A 309 -14.25 -12.25 -9.90
N LYS A 310 -13.24 -12.42 -9.04
CA LYS A 310 -12.99 -11.53 -7.89
C LYS A 310 -12.42 -10.16 -8.28
N SER A 311 -11.85 -10.02 -9.49
CA SER A 311 -11.39 -8.74 -10.02
C SER A 311 -12.58 -7.87 -10.44
N LYS A 312 -13.58 -8.46 -11.11
CA LYS A 312 -14.79 -7.74 -11.53
C LYS A 312 -15.63 -7.27 -10.33
N GLU A 313 -15.77 -8.10 -9.30
CA GLU A 313 -16.48 -7.73 -8.07
C GLU A 313 -15.82 -6.54 -7.35
N ARG A 314 -14.47 -6.54 -7.27
CA ARG A 314 -13.72 -5.41 -6.71
C ARG A 314 -13.87 -4.14 -7.53
N ALA A 315 -13.79 -4.23 -8.85
CA ALA A 315 -13.98 -3.09 -9.75
C ALA A 315 -15.38 -2.48 -9.60
N LEU A 316 -16.42 -3.32 -9.52
CA LEU A 316 -17.79 -2.85 -9.26
C LEU A 316 -17.92 -2.15 -7.90
N ASN A 317 -17.23 -2.64 -6.86
CA ASN A 317 -17.23 -2.00 -5.54
C ASN A 317 -16.50 -0.65 -5.54
N ASP A 318 -15.39 -0.52 -6.26
CA ASP A 318 -14.66 0.74 -6.39
C ASP A 318 -15.49 1.79 -7.17
N ILE A 319 -16.16 1.38 -8.25
CA ILE A 319 -17.13 2.24 -8.97
C ILE A 319 -18.27 2.65 -8.05
N LYS A 320 -18.81 1.72 -7.26
CA LYS A 320 -19.87 2.02 -6.30
C LYS A 320 -19.43 3.07 -5.27
N LYS A 321 -18.26 2.86 -4.64
CA LYS A 321 -17.68 3.83 -3.69
C LYS A 321 -17.45 5.20 -4.34
N PHE A 322 -17.00 5.23 -5.58
CA PHE A 322 -16.81 6.47 -6.32
C PHE A 322 -18.15 7.18 -6.54
N LYS A 323 -19.19 6.48 -7.01
CA LYS A 323 -20.53 7.06 -7.18
C LYS A 323 -21.13 7.52 -5.86
N ASP A 324 -20.94 6.75 -4.79
CA ASP A 324 -21.35 7.14 -3.42
C ASP A 324 -20.62 8.41 -2.96
N PHE A 325 -19.32 8.55 -3.25
CA PHE A 325 -18.56 9.76 -2.99
C PHE A 325 -19.12 10.97 -3.73
N LEU A 326 -19.39 10.84 -5.03
CA LEU A 326 -19.93 11.93 -5.84
C LEU A 326 -21.27 12.41 -5.29
N GLU A 327 -22.18 11.48 -4.97
CA GLU A 327 -23.51 11.81 -4.50
C GLU A 327 -23.50 12.44 -3.09
N GLN A 328 -22.71 11.88 -2.16
CA GLN A 328 -22.66 12.36 -0.77
C GLN A 328 -21.93 13.70 -0.60
N ASN A 329 -21.15 14.11 -1.59
CA ASN A 329 -20.33 15.31 -1.57
C ASN A 329 -20.72 16.34 -2.64
N LYS A 330 -21.79 16.11 -3.40
CA LYS A 330 -22.24 17.01 -4.48
C LYS A 330 -22.44 18.46 -4.04
N ASP A 331 -22.87 18.68 -2.80
CA ASP A 331 -23.08 20.01 -2.22
C ASP A 331 -21.91 20.48 -1.31
N LYS A 332 -20.88 19.65 -1.10
CA LYS A 332 -19.77 19.93 -0.17
C LYS A 332 -18.44 20.22 -0.85
N ILE A 333 -18.26 19.72 -2.08
CA ILE A 333 -17.04 19.91 -2.86
C ILE A 333 -17.37 20.88 -3.99
N ASP A 334 -16.65 22.00 -4.04
CA ASP A 334 -16.93 23.05 -5.03
C ASP A 334 -16.84 22.52 -6.47
N ALA A 335 -15.88 21.63 -6.77
CA ALA A 335 -15.79 20.99 -8.09
C ALA A 335 -17.09 20.24 -8.44
N LEU A 336 -17.64 19.43 -7.52
CA LEU A 336 -18.85 18.67 -7.77
C LEU A 336 -20.09 19.56 -7.92
N GLN A 337 -20.15 20.66 -7.17
CA GLN A 337 -21.24 21.64 -7.32
C GLN A 337 -21.30 22.20 -8.75
N VAL A 338 -20.15 22.38 -9.43
CA VAL A 338 -20.11 22.82 -10.84
C VAL A 338 -20.75 21.80 -11.77
N PHE A 339 -20.57 20.49 -11.52
CA PHE A 339 -21.17 19.44 -12.35
C PHE A 339 -22.66 19.18 -12.03
N TYR A 340 -23.09 19.29 -10.77
CA TYR A 340 -24.44 18.93 -10.34
C TYR A 340 -25.45 20.08 -10.31
N ASN A 341 -25.04 21.29 -9.91
CA ASN A 341 -25.95 22.38 -9.57
C ASN A 341 -25.82 23.56 -10.56
N GLN A 342 -26.20 23.33 -11.82
CA GLN A 342 -26.09 24.32 -12.91
C GLN A 342 -26.93 25.62 -12.82
N PRO A 343 -27.80 25.94 -11.82
CA PRO A 343 -28.42 27.27 -11.78
C PRO A 343 -27.75 28.31 -10.87
N TYR A 344 -26.93 27.92 -9.87
CA TYR A 344 -26.37 28.88 -8.90
C TYR A 344 -25.02 29.46 -9.37
N HIS A 345 -25.10 30.38 -10.33
CA HIS A 345 -24.09 31.39 -10.68
C HIS A 345 -22.69 30.90 -11.10
N ARG A 346 -22.42 30.86 -12.41
CA ARG A 346 -21.15 31.29 -13.06
C ARG A 346 -19.81 30.80 -12.47
N ARG A 347 -19.76 29.69 -11.72
CA ARG A 347 -18.48 29.16 -11.21
C ARG A 347 -17.80 28.36 -12.31
N THR A 348 -16.68 28.87 -12.80
CA THR A 348 -15.77 28.14 -13.68
C THR A 348 -15.03 27.08 -12.88
N LEU A 349 -14.90 25.87 -13.44
CA LEU A 349 -14.05 24.85 -12.86
C LEU A 349 -12.59 25.33 -12.85
N THR A 350 -11.89 25.15 -11.73
CA THR A 350 -10.48 25.53 -11.58
C THR A 350 -9.62 24.32 -11.22
N PHE A 351 -8.31 24.43 -11.45
CA PHE A 351 -7.35 23.39 -11.07
C PHE A 351 -7.42 23.04 -9.58
N GLU A 352 -7.44 24.05 -8.71
CA GLU A 352 -7.46 23.84 -7.26
C GLU A 352 -8.74 23.13 -6.80
N MET A 353 -9.89 23.40 -7.44
CA MET A 353 -11.13 22.68 -7.16
C MET A 353 -11.02 21.19 -7.49
N VAL A 354 -10.40 20.84 -8.62
CA VAL A 354 -10.21 19.44 -9.02
C VAL A 354 -9.14 18.75 -8.17
N LYS A 355 -8.09 19.47 -7.79
CA LYS A 355 -7.08 18.99 -6.84
C LYS A 355 -7.69 18.69 -5.48
N ASP A 356 -8.51 19.58 -4.93
CA ASP A 356 -9.26 19.34 -3.68
C ASP A 356 -10.18 18.12 -3.77
N LEU A 357 -10.88 17.95 -4.89
CA LEU A 357 -11.70 16.76 -5.15
C LEU A 357 -10.86 15.47 -5.11
N VAL A 358 -9.74 15.45 -5.84
CA VAL A 358 -8.84 14.29 -5.92
C VAL A 358 -8.19 14.00 -4.56
N GLU A 359 -7.83 15.01 -3.78
CA GLU A 359 -7.32 14.82 -2.42
C GLU A 359 -8.39 14.23 -1.50
N LYS A 360 -9.61 14.77 -1.48
CA LYS A 360 -10.73 14.25 -0.67
C LYS A 360 -11.08 12.80 -0.99
N LEU A 361 -10.91 12.39 -2.24
CA LEU A 361 -11.16 11.03 -2.71
C LEU A 361 -10.16 9.99 -2.13
N LYS A 362 -8.92 10.42 -1.81
CA LYS A 362 -7.86 9.56 -1.26
C LYS A 362 -8.08 9.17 0.21
N TYR A 363 -8.80 9.99 0.97
CA TYR A 363 -8.98 9.77 2.40
C TYR A 363 -10.09 8.75 2.71
N PRO A 364 -10.04 8.07 3.87
CA PRO A 364 -11.15 7.24 4.34
C PRO A 364 -12.45 8.05 4.41
N PRO A 365 -13.61 7.46 4.07
CA PRO A 365 -13.88 6.03 3.88
C PRO A 365 -13.64 5.49 2.45
N TYR A 366 -13.30 6.35 1.49
CA TYR A 366 -13.29 5.97 0.07
C TYR A 366 -11.96 5.32 -0.34
N SER A 367 -10.83 5.94 0.01
CA SER A 367 -9.48 5.43 -0.31
C SER A 367 -9.33 5.09 -1.80
N LEU A 368 -9.78 5.99 -2.67
CA LEU A 368 -9.73 5.85 -4.11
C LEU A 368 -8.74 6.87 -4.72
N ASN A 369 -8.26 6.58 -5.93
CA ASN A 369 -7.52 7.51 -6.75
C ASN A 369 -8.01 7.41 -8.21
N THR A 370 -7.60 8.35 -9.06
CA THR A 370 -8.07 8.45 -10.44
C THR A 370 -7.73 7.21 -11.27
N GLU A 371 -6.51 6.70 -11.16
CA GLU A 371 -6.05 5.50 -11.88
C GLU A 371 -6.86 4.25 -11.51
N ARG A 372 -7.11 4.05 -10.21
CA ARG A 372 -7.87 2.92 -9.69
C ARG A 372 -9.32 2.93 -10.19
N ILE A 373 -9.96 4.09 -10.20
CA ILE A 373 -11.33 4.23 -10.72
C ILE A 373 -11.34 4.01 -12.23
N TRP A 374 -10.36 4.56 -12.96
CA TRP A 374 -10.24 4.37 -14.40
C TRP A 374 -10.15 2.90 -14.78
N ARG A 375 -9.26 2.16 -14.11
CA ARG A 375 -9.09 0.72 -14.29
C ARG A 375 -10.36 -0.06 -13.92
N ALA A 376 -11.10 0.39 -12.90
CA ALA A 376 -12.37 -0.22 -12.55
C ALA A 376 -13.41 -0.09 -13.68
N TYR A 377 -13.49 1.09 -14.32
CA TYR A 377 -14.32 1.28 -15.51
C TYR A 377 -13.81 0.48 -16.71
N GLU A 378 -12.50 0.36 -16.90
CA GLU A 378 -11.92 -0.45 -17.99
C GLU A 378 -12.32 -1.93 -17.86
N ILE A 379 -12.33 -2.47 -16.62
CA ILE A 379 -12.72 -3.86 -16.34
C ILE A 379 -14.24 -4.08 -16.52
N THR A 380 -15.06 -3.09 -16.18
CA THR A 380 -16.53 -3.27 -16.10
C THR A 380 -17.27 -2.77 -17.35
N GLU A 381 -16.71 -1.78 -18.03
CA GLU A 381 -17.30 -1.05 -19.15
C GLU A 381 -16.29 -0.88 -20.31
N GLU A 382 -15.49 -1.92 -20.62
CA GLU A 382 -14.40 -1.91 -21.62
C GLU A 382 -14.74 -1.16 -22.92
N SER A 383 -15.93 -1.40 -23.50
CA SER A 383 -16.38 -0.75 -24.74
C SER A 383 -16.52 0.79 -24.66
N LYS A 384 -16.61 1.35 -23.45
CA LYS A 384 -16.82 2.77 -23.19
C LYS A 384 -15.57 3.49 -22.69
N VAL A 385 -14.49 2.77 -22.41
CA VAL A 385 -13.24 3.35 -21.91
C VAL A 385 -12.21 3.38 -23.03
N LYS A 386 -11.51 4.51 -23.20
CA LYS A 386 -10.36 4.60 -24.10
C LYS A 386 -9.22 5.34 -23.42
N GLY A 387 -8.00 4.86 -23.62
CA GLY A 387 -6.80 5.44 -22.99
C GLY A 387 -6.76 5.21 -21.48
N ASN A 388 -5.86 5.91 -20.81
CA ASN A 388 -5.59 5.80 -19.38
C ASN A 388 -5.52 7.17 -18.71
N ALA A 389 -5.83 7.24 -17.41
CA ALA A 389 -5.60 8.43 -16.60
C ALA A 389 -4.08 8.67 -16.44
N GLN A 390 -3.61 9.85 -16.82
CA GLN A 390 -2.20 10.26 -16.70
C GLN A 390 -2.05 11.61 -15.99
N ALA A 391 -3.09 12.44 -16.00
CA ALA A 391 -3.10 13.77 -15.42
C ALA A 391 -4.14 13.88 -14.30
N LEU A 392 -3.93 14.82 -13.39
CA LEU A 392 -4.90 15.14 -12.34
C LEU A 392 -6.23 15.60 -12.96
N THR A 393 -6.18 16.25 -14.12
CA THR A 393 -7.34 16.73 -14.88
C THR A 393 -8.23 15.60 -15.40
N ASP A 394 -7.75 14.37 -15.49
CA ASP A 394 -8.58 13.20 -15.86
C ASP A 394 -9.66 12.89 -14.81
N ALA A 395 -9.54 13.45 -13.60
CA ALA A 395 -10.62 13.46 -12.63
C ALA A 395 -11.90 14.13 -13.18
N VAL A 396 -11.77 15.11 -14.07
CA VAL A 396 -12.92 15.73 -14.76
C VAL A 396 -13.66 14.69 -15.60
N SER A 397 -12.95 13.94 -16.45
CA SER A 397 -13.55 12.88 -17.26
C SER A 397 -14.20 11.80 -16.39
N LEU A 398 -13.55 11.41 -15.28
CA LEU A 398 -14.10 10.44 -14.35
C LEU A 398 -15.40 10.92 -13.69
N VAL A 399 -15.44 12.18 -13.23
CA VAL A 399 -16.64 12.76 -12.63
C VAL A 399 -17.77 12.80 -13.64
N ARG A 400 -17.53 13.34 -14.84
CA ARG A 400 -18.53 13.43 -15.92
C ARG A 400 -19.10 12.08 -16.31
N HIS A 401 -18.24 11.07 -16.48
CA HIS A 401 -18.68 9.71 -16.77
C HIS A 401 -19.43 9.09 -15.59
N GLY A 402 -18.93 9.28 -14.36
CA GLY A 402 -19.51 8.71 -13.14
C GLY A 402 -20.92 9.22 -12.83
N ILE A 403 -21.22 10.47 -13.17
CA ILE A 403 -22.56 11.07 -13.02
C ILE A 403 -23.44 10.90 -14.27
N GLY A 404 -22.90 10.34 -15.35
CA GLY A 404 -23.64 10.08 -16.59
C GLY A 404 -23.79 11.28 -17.53
N LEU A 405 -22.94 12.30 -17.45
CA LEU A 405 -22.86 13.36 -18.47
C LEU A 405 -22.20 12.88 -19.76
N ASP A 406 -21.21 11.99 -19.66
CA ASP A 406 -20.48 11.45 -20.80
C ASP A 406 -20.60 9.93 -20.87
N ASP A 407 -21.03 9.41 -22.03
CA ASP A 407 -21.13 7.97 -22.27
C ASP A 407 -19.76 7.28 -22.39
N MET A 408 -18.75 8.02 -22.85
CA MET A 408 -17.39 7.51 -23.07
C MET A 408 -16.42 8.12 -22.05
N LEU A 409 -15.62 7.27 -21.40
CA LEU A 409 -14.52 7.70 -20.55
C LEU A 409 -13.23 7.81 -21.37
N VAL A 410 -12.76 9.03 -21.59
CA VAL A 410 -11.52 9.34 -22.33
C VAL A 410 -10.71 10.41 -21.61
N PRO A 411 -9.36 10.46 -21.75
CA PRO A 411 -8.53 11.42 -21.03
C PRO A 411 -8.95 12.85 -21.32
N PHE A 412 -8.87 13.72 -20.33
CA PHE A 412 -9.33 15.10 -20.44
C PHE A 412 -8.61 15.86 -21.56
N ALA A 413 -7.32 15.58 -21.75
CA ALA A 413 -6.54 16.14 -22.86
C ALA A 413 -7.13 15.78 -24.25
N VAL A 414 -7.69 14.58 -24.40
CA VAL A 414 -8.35 14.15 -25.65
C VAL A 414 -9.67 14.91 -25.85
N VAL A 415 -10.42 15.16 -24.78
CA VAL A 415 -11.63 15.99 -24.82
C VAL A 415 -11.31 17.43 -25.22
N VAL A 416 -10.27 18.01 -24.60
CA VAL A 416 -9.79 19.36 -24.89
C VAL A 416 -9.33 19.48 -26.34
N GLU A 417 -8.56 18.50 -26.85
CA GLU A 417 -8.14 18.49 -28.26
C GLU A 417 -9.35 18.47 -29.20
N LYS A 418 -10.31 17.57 -28.95
CA LYS A 418 -11.53 17.48 -29.78
C LYS A 418 -12.29 18.81 -29.81
N ARG A 419 -12.55 19.40 -28.63
CA ARG A 419 -13.28 20.67 -28.51
C ARG A 419 -12.51 21.82 -29.16
N TYR A 420 -11.19 21.83 -29.04
CA TYR A 420 -10.35 22.82 -29.71
C TYR A 420 -10.46 22.76 -31.24
N GLN A 421 -10.45 21.55 -31.82
CA GLN A 421 -10.65 21.39 -33.26
C GLN A 421 -12.05 21.82 -33.69
N GLU A 422 -13.10 21.44 -32.95
CA GLU A 422 -14.47 21.87 -33.20
C GLU A 422 -14.63 23.39 -33.12
N TRP A 423 -13.98 24.03 -32.14
CA TRP A 423 -13.94 25.47 -31.97
C TRP A 423 -13.25 26.19 -33.13
N LEU A 424 -12.11 25.67 -33.61
CA LEU A 424 -11.43 26.22 -34.79
C LEU A 424 -12.29 26.12 -36.05
N VAL A 425 -12.96 24.99 -36.27
CA VAL A 425 -13.88 24.78 -37.41
C VAL A 425 -15.05 25.76 -37.35
N LYS A 426 -15.65 25.93 -36.16
CA LYS A 426 -16.73 26.90 -35.92
C LYS A 426 -16.29 28.32 -36.27
N LEU A 427 -15.13 28.76 -35.77
CA LEU A 427 -14.60 30.10 -36.07
C LEU A 427 -14.28 30.29 -37.56
N ALA A 428 -13.73 29.28 -38.22
CA ALA A 428 -13.47 29.33 -39.66
C ALA A 428 -14.77 29.48 -40.46
N SER A 429 -15.85 28.81 -40.05
CA SER A 429 -17.17 28.95 -40.68
C SER A 429 -17.80 30.34 -40.48
N GLU A 430 -17.40 31.06 -39.41
CA GLU A 430 -17.77 32.46 -39.14
C GLU A 430 -16.84 33.47 -39.84
N GLY A 431 -15.89 33.01 -40.66
CA GLY A 431 -14.92 33.85 -41.35
C GLY A 431 -13.76 34.35 -40.48
N LYS A 432 -13.57 33.79 -39.28
CA LYS A 432 -12.45 34.12 -38.39
C LYS A 432 -11.32 33.09 -38.58
N THR A 433 -10.19 33.52 -39.13
CA THR A 433 -9.00 32.68 -39.33
C THR A 433 -7.82 33.18 -38.53
N PHE A 434 -6.98 32.27 -38.05
CA PHE A 434 -5.77 32.60 -37.28
C PHE A 434 -4.52 32.49 -38.16
N THR A 435 -3.55 33.36 -37.93
CA THR A 435 -2.23 33.25 -38.56
C THR A 435 -1.46 32.02 -38.00
N PRO A 436 -0.42 31.52 -38.69
CA PRO A 436 0.40 30.43 -38.17
C PRO A 436 0.99 30.71 -36.78
N GLU A 437 1.37 31.96 -36.52
CA GLU A 437 1.89 32.40 -35.22
C GLU A 437 0.80 32.39 -34.14
N GLN A 438 -0.41 32.87 -34.46
CA GLN A 438 -1.56 32.79 -33.55
C GLN A 438 -1.93 31.34 -33.24
N LEU A 439 -1.92 30.44 -34.24
CA LEU A 439 -2.18 29.02 -34.03
C LEU A 439 -1.15 28.35 -33.13
N ALA A 440 0.14 28.73 -33.22
CA ALA A 440 1.18 28.23 -32.33
C ALA A 440 0.88 28.60 -30.86
N TRP A 441 0.52 29.86 -30.61
CA TRP A 441 0.08 30.30 -29.29
C TRP A 441 -1.17 29.58 -28.81
N LEU A 442 -2.20 29.44 -29.65
CA LEU A 442 -3.43 28.73 -29.31
C LEU A 442 -3.16 27.26 -28.95
N ASN A 443 -2.26 26.59 -29.67
CA ASN A 443 -1.84 25.22 -29.37
C ASN A 443 -1.15 25.11 -28.00
N MET A 444 -0.29 26.07 -27.65
CA MET A 444 0.33 26.13 -26.32
C MET A 444 -0.71 26.36 -25.22
N MET A 445 -1.64 27.30 -25.43
CA MET A 445 -2.72 27.58 -24.48
C MET A 445 -3.62 26.36 -24.27
N LYS A 446 -4.00 25.67 -25.36
CA LYS A 446 -4.75 24.42 -25.31
C LYS A 446 -4.02 23.33 -24.52
N THR A 447 -2.72 23.13 -24.77
CA THR A 447 -1.92 22.14 -24.04
C THR A 447 -1.85 22.48 -22.55
N HIS A 448 -1.73 23.77 -22.21
CA HIS A 448 -1.78 24.22 -20.83
C HIS A 448 -3.15 23.92 -20.20
N ILE A 449 -4.26 24.30 -20.84
CA ILE A 449 -5.64 24.03 -20.38
C ILE A 449 -5.87 22.53 -20.14
N ALA A 450 -5.34 21.66 -21.00
CA ALA A 450 -5.44 20.20 -20.80
C ALA A 450 -4.81 19.71 -19.48
N GLN A 451 -3.82 20.44 -18.96
CA GLN A 451 -3.08 20.10 -17.73
C GLN A 451 -3.54 20.90 -16.51
N SER A 452 -4.03 22.13 -16.69
CA SER A 452 -4.37 23.06 -15.62
C SER A 452 -5.85 23.47 -15.57
N ILE A 453 -6.70 22.91 -16.44
CA ILE A 453 -8.15 23.17 -16.55
C ILE A 453 -8.49 24.56 -17.07
N ALA A 454 -7.69 25.59 -16.81
CA ALA A 454 -7.92 26.94 -17.30
C ALA A 454 -6.59 27.64 -17.55
N ILE A 455 -6.62 28.67 -18.38
CA ILE A 455 -5.51 29.60 -18.56
C ILE A 455 -5.90 31.00 -18.11
N ASP A 456 -5.02 31.65 -17.34
CA ASP A 456 -5.16 33.04 -16.93
C ASP A 456 -3.96 33.87 -17.40
N LYS A 457 -3.91 35.16 -17.04
CA LYS A 457 -2.82 36.04 -17.45
C LYS A 457 -1.50 35.66 -16.78
N ASP A 458 -1.56 35.19 -15.54
CA ASP A 458 -0.38 34.82 -14.75
C ASP A 458 0.27 33.55 -15.32
N SER A 459 -0.51 32.69 -15.98
CA SER A 459 -0.02 31.51 -16.70
C SER A 459 1.07 31.85 -17.73
N PHE A 460 1.05 33.07 -18.29
CA PHE A 460 2.03 33.51 -19.29
C PHE A 460 3.42 33.84 -18.73
N ASP A 461 3.55 33.94 -17.41
CA ASP A 461 4.84 34.15 -16.73
C ASP A 461 5.65 32.85 -16.58
N HIS A 462 5.09 31.71 -17.00
CA HIS A 462 5.69 30.39 -16.88
C HIS A 462 6.00 29.74 -18.24
N THR A 463 6.90 28.75 -18.26
CA THR A 463 7.21 27.95 -19.46
C THR A 463 5.97 27.19 -19.94
N PRO A 464 5.70 27.11 -21.26
CA PRO A 464 6.53 27.59 -22.38
C PRO A 464 6.26 29.05 -22.79
N PHE A 465 5.27 29.72 -22.20
CA PHE A 465 4.85 31.06 -22.64
C PHE A 465 5.93 32.12 -22.40
N ALA A 466 6.61 32.08 -21.24
CA ALA A 466 7.70 33.01 -20.91
C ALA A 466 8.83 32.98 -21.97
N GLU A 467 9.15 31.79 -22.49
CA GLU A 467 10.17 31.60 -23.52
C GLU A 467 9.76 32.17 -24.89
N HIS A 468 8.45 32.35 -25.12
CA HIS A 468 7.88 32.92 -26.34
C HIS A 468 7.53 34.41 -26.18
N GLY A 469 8.06 35.08 -25.15
CA GLY A 469 7.83 36.51 -24.89
C GLY A 469 6.70 36.80 -23.90
N GLY A 470 6.18 35.77 -23.23
CA GLY A 470 5.20 35.87 -22.14
C GLY A 470 3.92 36.60 -22.54
N LEU A 471 3.30 37.27 -21.57
CA LEU A 471 2.03 37.96 -21.75
C LEU A 471 2.13 39.07 -22.82
N TYR A 472 3.26 39.78 -22.86
CA TYR A 472 3.52 40.84 -23.84
C TYR A 472 3.62 40.28 -25.27
N GLY A 473 4.33 39.17 -25.45
CA GLY A 473 4.45 38.46 -26.73
C GLY A 473 3.08 38.04 -27.25
N ALA A 474 2.26 37.43 -26.39
CA ALA A 474 0.90 37.05 -26.73
C ALA A 474 0.03 38.26 -27.12
N HIS A 475 0.08 39.36 -26.35
CA HIS A 475 -0.70 40.57 -26.66
C HIS A 475 -0.35 41.17 -28.03
N LYS A 476 0.93 41.13 -28.40
CA LYS A 476 1.42 41.61 -29.70
C LYS A 476 0.89 40.75 -30.86
N VAL A 477 0.82 39.42 -30.67
CA VAL A 477 0.35 38.48 -31.70
C VAL A 477 -1.17 38.51 -31.90
N PHE A 478 -1.94 38.77 -30.84
CA PHE A 478 -3.40 38.83 -30.89
C PHE A 478 -3.97 40.27 -31.02
N ASP A 479 -3.12 41.28 -31.24
CA ASP A 479 -3.51 42.67 -31.51
C ASP A 479 -4.62 43.20 -30.55
N GLY A 480 -4.42 43.02 -29.25
CA GLY A 480 -5.37 43.44 -28.21
C GLY A 480 -6.59 42.55 -27.99
N GLN A 481 -6.77 41.47 -28.77
CA GLN A 481 -7.90 40.53 -28.63
C GLN A 481 -7.62 39.36 -27.67
N LEU A 482 -6.42 39.30 -27.07
CA LEU A 482 -5.98 38.18 -26.21
C LEU A 482 -6.98 37.84 -25.10
N ASP A 483 -7.54 38.85 -24.44
CA ASP A 483 -8.50 38.64 -23.35
C ASP A 483 -9.79 37.95 -23.81
N SER A 484 -10.26 38.27 -25.02
CA SER A 484 -11.41 37.62 -25.65
C SER A 484 -11.08 36.17 -26.02
N VAL A 485 -9.87 35.93 -26.53
CA VAL A 485 -9.39 34.59 -26.89
C VAL A 485 -9.27 33.70 -25.67
N ILE A 486 -8.62 34.16 -24.59
CA ILE A 486 -8.48 33.42 -23.32
C ILE A 486 -9.87 33.05 -22.77
N LYS A 487 -10.79 34.02 -22.74
CA LYS A 487 -12.15 33.80 -22.25
C LYS A 487 -12.92 32.79 -23.11
N SER A 488 -12.76 32.85 -24.43
CA SER A 488 -13.37 31.93 -25.39
C SER A 488 -12.82 30.51 -25.23
N LEU A 489 -11.49 30.36 -25.11
CA LEU A 489 -10.83 29.07 -24.91
C LEU A 489 -11.26 28.41 -23.60
N ASN A 490 -11.18 29.14 -22.48
CA ASN A 490 -11.60 28.61 -21.17
C ASN A 490 -13.08 28.21 -21.17
N LYS A 491 -13.92 28.93 -21.93
CA LYS A 491 -15.32 28.56 -22.05
C LYS A 491 -15.47 27.28 -22.88
N GLU A 492 -15.03 27.29 -24.13
CA GLU A 492 -15.42 26.25 -25.11
C GLU A 492 -14.65 24.93 -24.90
N LEU A 493 -13.43 24.96 -24.34
CA LEU A 493 -12.63 23.74 -24.13
C LEU A 493 -12.99 23.04 -22.81
N VAL A 494 -13.39 23.81 -21.79
CA VAL A 494 -13.53 23.33 -20.41
C VAL A 494 -15.00 23.17 -20.01
N GLU A 495 -15.94 23.69 -20.82
CA GLU A 495 -17.38 23.73 -20.49
C GLU A 495 -17.86 22.40 -19.89
N VAL A 496 -18.41 22.52 -18.68
CA VAL A 496 -18.88 21.41 -17.86
C VAL A 496 -20.35 21.20 -18.10
#